data_AF-Q54EB3-F1
#
_entry.id   AF-Q54EB3-F1
#
_cell.length_a   1.000
_cell.length_b   1.000
_cell.length_c   1.000
_cell.angle_alpha   90.00
_cell.angle_beta   90.00
_cell.angle_gamma   90.00
#
_symmetry.space_group_name_H-M   'P 1'
#
loop_
_entity.id
_entity.type
_entity.pdbx_description
1 polymer ?
#
loop_
_entity_poly.entity_id
_entity_poly.type
_entity_poly.pdbx_seq_one_letter_code
_entity_poly.pdbx_strand_id
1 'polypeptide(L)'
;MIKINYFNLKSIWIFIIIFIFIKLNENIKIVISSAIQQLDCHDVFISHFSNSNSNNKYLQVTVINPQGVVSFSRDAISYITKGNYITNVKLFPTVFSNGEQCVHSQLQPFSFDKKKISFGDRNGIIISPDGTFTYKPIWSTVGELKFNYSCDKNIYYGWSKSHFISFSFITDHELGSPCTNP
;
A
#
# COMPACT_ATOMS: atom_id res chain seq x y z
N MET A 1 73.18 21.05 -24.06
CA MET A 1 72.47 20.32 -25.15
C MET A 1 71.36 19.50 -24.50
N ILE A 2 70.12 20.00 -24.52
CA ILE A 2 68.99 19.39 -23.80
C ILE A 2 68.36 18.32 -24.70
N LYS A 3 68.51 17.04 -24.34
CA LYS A 3 67.80 15.93 -24.97
C LYS A 3 66.34 15.99 -24.51
N ILE A 4 65.46 16.46 -25.38
CA ILE A 4 64.00 16.34 -25.18
C ILE A 4 63.64 14.90 -25.54
N ASN A 5 63.37 14.09 -24.52
CA ASN A 5 62.83 12.75 -24.70
C ASN A 5 61.44 12.87 -25.32
N TYR A 6 61.32 12.41 -26.57
CA TYR A 6 60.03 12.19 -27.22
C TYR A 6 59.25 11.15 -26.42
N PHE A 7 58.45 11.63 -25.47
CA PHE A 7 57.42 10.83 -24.83
C PHE A 7 56.49 10.33 -25.94
N ASN A 8 56.40 9.00 -26.04
CA ASN A 8 55.81 8.25 -27.14
C ASN A 8 54.38 8.74 -27.43
N LEU A 9 54.16 9.41 -28.57
CA LEU A 9 52.84 9.95 -28.97
C LEU A 9 51.72 8.88 -28.92
N LYS A 10 52.06 7.59 -29.04
CA LYS A 10 51.09 6.48 -28.89
C LYS A 10 50.47 6.40 -27.50
N SER A 11 51.19 6.80 -26.44
CA SER A 11 50.67 6.77 -25.08
C SER A 11 49.57 7.82 -24.85
N ILE A 12 49.67 8.99 -25.49
CA ILE A 12 48.68 10.07 -25.36
C ILE A 12 47.31 9.62 -25.91
N TRP A 13 47.28 8.91 -27.04
CA TRP A 13 46.04 8.42 -27.64
C TRP A 13 45.30 7.40 -26.75
N ILE A 14 46.03 6.56 -26.02
CA ILE A 14 45.42 5.58 -25.10
C ILE A 14 44.70 6.30 -23.95
N PHE A 15 45.30 7.35 -23.38
CA PHE A 15 44.66 8.13 -22.32
C PHE A 15 43.39 8.84 -22.79
N ILE A 16 43.38 9.38 -24.02
CA ILE A 16 42.19 10.03 -24.59
C ILE A 16 41.03 9.02 -24.73
N ILE A 17 41.30 7.81 -25.24
CA ILE A 17 40.27 6.77 -25.41
C ILE A 17 39.71 6.33 -24.05
N ILE A 18 40.58 6.10 -23.05
CA ILE A 18 40.15 5.72 -21.69
C ILE A 18 39.26 6.82 -21.09
N PHE A 19 39.64 8.09 -21.25
CA PHE A 19 38.86 9.21 -20.72
C PHE A 19 37.47 9.35 -21.38
N ILE A 20 37.39 9.11 -22.69
CA ILE A 20 36.12 9.05 -23.42
C ILE A 20 35.25 7.89 -22.89
N PHE A 21 35.82 6.71 -22.68
CA PHE A 21 35.09 5.55 -22.12
C PHE A 21 34.56 5.81 -20.71
N ILE A 22 35.37 6.44 -19.85
CA ILE A 22 34.94 6.81 -18.48
C ILE A 22 33.76 7.78 -18.55
N LYS A 23 33.83 8.84 -19.37
CA LYS A 23 32.73 9.79 -19.53
C LYS A 23 31.49 9.18 -20.18
N LEU A 24 31.64 8.25 -21.12
CA LEU A 24 30.49 7.56 -21.71
C LEU A 24 29.75 6.74 -20.66
N ASN A 25 30.48 6.07 -19.77
CA ASN A 25 29.91 5.20 -18.73
C ASN A 25 29.17 5.98 -17.64
N GLU A 26 29.67 7.17 -17.26
CA GLU A 26 28.96 8.06 -16.33
C GLU A 26 27.64 8.56 -16.92
N ASN A 27 27.62 8.92 -18.20
CA ASN A 27 26.37 9.33 -18.87
C ASN A 27 25.37 8.17 -18.98
N ILE A 28 25.82 6.93 -19.20
CA ILE A 28 24.94 5.75 -19.23
C ILE A 28 24.27 5.55 -17.86
N LYS A 29 24.99 5.73 -16.74
CA LYS A 29 24.38 5.66 -15.40
C LYS A 29 23.30 6.72 -15.19
N ILE A 30 23.52 7.94 -15.70
CA ILE A 30 22.55 9.04 -15.59
C ILE A 30 21.29 8.74 -16.41
N VAL A 31 21.42 8.18 -17.61
CA VAL A 31 20.26 7.85 -18.45
C VAL A 31 19.47 6.68 -17.87
N ILE A 32 20.13 5.64 -17.34
CA ILE A 32 19.43 4.48 -16.76
C ILE A 32 18.71 4.85 -15.45
N SER A 33 19.22 5.81 -14.66
CA SER A 33 18.56 6.28 -13.44
C SER A 33 17.23 7.01 -13.68
N SER A 34 16.94 7.42 -14.92
CA SER A 34 15.74 8.23 -15.23
C SER A 34 14.49 7.42 -15.62
N ALA A 35 14.60 6.10 -15.82
CA ALA A 35 13.49 5.34 -16.44
C ALA A 35 12.55 4.60 -15.47
N ILE A 36 12.79 4.61 -14.16
CA ILE A 36 11.82 4.09 -13.18
C ILE A 36 11.80 5.05 -11.99
N GLN A 37 11.09 6.18 -12.14
CA GLN A 37 10.55 6.84 -10.95
C GLN A 37 9.55 5.85 -10.35
N GLN A 38 9.98 5.09 -9.35
CA GLN A 38 9.07 4.36 -8.50
C GLN A 38 8.15 5.42 -7.89
N LEU A 39 6.85 5.39 -8.25
CA LEU A 39 5.89 6.33 -7.68
C LEU A 39 5.98 6.27 -6.16
N ASP A 40 6.06 7.44 -5.54
CA ASP A 40 6.00 7.55 -4.09
C ASP A 40 4.64 7.02 -3.62
N CYS A 41 4.65 6.15 -2.62
CA CYS A 41 3.42 5.63 -2.04
C CYS A 41 2.54 6.75 -1.45
N HIS A 42 3.13 7.87 -1.03
CA HIS A 42 2.39 9.05 -0.63
C HIS A 42 1.66 9.72 -1.80
N ASP A 43 2.28 9.83 -2.98
CA ASP A 43 1.62 10.41 -4.15
C ASP A 43 0.42 9.56 -4.60
N VAL A 44 0.60 8.23 -4.58
CA VAL A 44 -0.50 7.28 -4.84
C VAL A 44 -1.60 7.46 -3.79
N PHE A 45 -1.25 7.57 -2.50
CA PHE A 45 -2.22 7.80 -1.43
C PHE A 45 -3.04 9.07 -1.65
N ILE A 46 -2.39 10.20 -1.89
CA ILE A 46 -3.05 11.50 -2.06
C ILE A 46 -3.96 11.49 -3.30
N SER A 47 -3.61 10.75 -4.36
CA SER A 47 -4.46 10.60 -5.55
C SER A 47 -5.86 10.04 -5.22
N HIS A 48 -6.03 9.34 -4.09
CA HIS A 48 -7.33 8.83 -3.66
C HIS A 48 -8.29 9.91 -3.16
N PHE A 49 -7.82 11.14 -2.90
CA PHE A 49 -8.63 12.28 -2.41
C PHE A 49 -9.02 13.27 -3.53
N SER A 50 -8.85 12.89 -4.79
CA SER A 50 -9.30 13.69 -5.94
C SER A 50 -10.70 13.29 -6.43
N ASN A 51 -11.53 14.30 -6.75
CA ASN A 51 -12.89 14.13 -7.28
C ASN A 51 -12.93 13.39 -8.63
N SER A 52 -11.82 13.37 -9.38
CA SER A 52 -11.75 12.72 -10.69
C SER A 52 -11.86 11.19 -10.62
N ASN A 53 -11.76 10.60 -9.42
CA ASN A 53 -11.80 9.16 -9.20
C ASN A 53 -13.16 8.74 -8.61
N SER A 54 -14.25 8.95 -9.37
CA SER A 54 -15.63 8.58 -8.97
C SER A 54 -15.94 7.09 -9.09
N ASN A 55 -14.98 6.26 -9.50
CA ASN A 55 -15.18 4.82 -9.51
C ASN A 55 -15.30 4.32 -8.07
N ASN A 56 -16.22 3.38 -7.83
CA ASN A 56 -16.33 2.68 -6.55
C ASN A 56 -14.94 2.17 -6.17
N LYS A 57 -14.36 2.74 -5.11
CA LYS A 57 -13.09 2.29 -4.56
C LYS A 57 -13.39 1.24 -3.52
N TYR A 58 -12.55 0.23 -3.47
CA TYR A 58 -12.62 -0.78 -2.44
C TYR A 58 -11.41 -0.63 -1.53
N LEU A 59 -11.67 -0.80 -0.25
CA LEU A 59 -10.64 -0.81 0.78
C LEU A 59 -10.52 -2.22 1.31
N GLN A 60 -9.31 -2.76 1.29
CA GLN A 60 -8.98 -3.95 2.05
C GLN A 60 -8.32 -3.52 3.36
N VAL A 61 -8.77 -4.06 4.49
CA VAL A 61 -8.18 -3.81 5.80
C VAL A 61 -7.91 -5.14 6.48
N THR A 62 -6.68 -5.29 6.98
CA THR A 62 -6.25 -6.40 7.81
C THR A 62 -5.82 -5.87 9.18
N VAL A 63 -6.30 -6.50 10.25
CA VAL A 63 -5.94 -6.16 11.62
C VAL A 63 -5.47 -7.42 12.32
N ILE A 64 -4.29 -7.36 12.93
CA ILE A 64 -3.76 -8.42 13.81
C ILE A 64 -3.84 -7.91 15.24
N ASN A 65 -4.63 -8.60 16.07
CA ASN A 65 -4.74 -8.24 17.48
C ASN A 65 -3.60 -8.85 18.31
N PRO A 66 -3.43 -8.43 19.58
CA PRO A 66 -2.37 -8.95 20.47
C PRO A 66 -2.42 -10.47 20.71
N GLN A 67 -3.58 -11.11 20.48
CA GLN A 67 -3.78 -12.54 20.61
C GLN A 67 -3.49 -13.31 19.31
N GLY A 68 -3.06 -12.62 18.25
CA GLY A 68 -2.76 -13.23 16.94
C GLY A 68 -3.98 -13.49 16.07
N VAL A 69 -5.18 -13.03 16.45
CA VAL A 69 -6.37 -13.12 15.61
C VAL A 69 -6.28 -12.09 14.49
N VAL A 70 -6.39 -12.58 13.26
CA VAL A 70 -6.42 -11.76 12.05
C VAL A 70 -7.87 -11.45 11.70
N SER A 71 -8.19 -10.17 11.61
CA SER A 71 -9.47 -9.66 11.10
C SER A 71 -9.26 -9.14 9.69
N PHE A 72 -10.04 -9.62 8.72
CA PHE A 72 -9.94 -9.26 7.32
C PHE A 72 -11.25 -8.69 6.80
N SER A 73 -11.19 -7.51 6.21
CA SER A 73 -12.36 -6.76 5.73
C SER A 73 -12.08 -6.24 4.34
N ARG A 74 -13.07 -6.30 3.44
CA ARG A 74 -12.95 -5.76 2.09
C ARG A 74 -14.29 -5.25 1.60
N ASP A 75 -14.40 -3.95 1.36
CA ASP A 75 -15.66 -3.36 0.89
C ASP A 75 -15.49 -1.96 0.31
N ALA A 76 -16.57 -1.42 -0.25
CA ALA A 76 -16.66 -0.12 -0.85
C ALA A 76 -16.45 1.02 0.17
N ILE A 77 -15.68 2.02 -0.26
CA ILE A 77 -15.43 3.26 0.44
C ILE A 77 -15.76 4.44 -0.48
N SER A 78 -15.93 5.62 0.10
CA SER A 78 -16.13 6.84 -0.68
C SER A 78 -15.40 8.02 -0.08
N TYR A 79 -14.99 8.91 -0.98
CA TYR A 79 -14.41 10.19 -0.65
C TYR A 79 -15.53 11.21 -0.36
N ILE A 80 -15.48 11.83 0.82
CA ILE A 80 -16.42 12.84 1.28
C ILE A 80 -15.79 14.22 1.08
N THR A 81 -16.14 14.88 -0.03
CA THR A 81 -15.53 16.14 -0.48
C THR A 81 -15.64 17.27 0.54
N LYS A 82 -16.81 17.42 1.18
CA LYS A 82 -17.05 18.49 2.17
C LYS A 82 -16.18 18.36 3.43
N GLY A 83 -15.78 17.14 3.79
CA GLY A 83 -14.93 16.88 4.95
C GLY A 83 -13.49 16.56 4.60
N ASN A 84 -13.18 16.36 3.32
CA ASN A 84 -11.89 15.92 2.81
C ASN A 84 -11.36 14.63 3.48
N TYR A 85 -12.18 13.57 3.51
CA TYR A 85 -11.78 12.27 4.05
C TYR A 85 -12.44 11.11 3.28
N ILE A 86 -11.88 9.91 3.40
CA ILE A 86 -12.45 8.67 2.85
C ILE A 86 -13.05 7.84 3.98
N THR A 87 -14.20 7.22 3.75
CA THR A 87 -14.89 6.41 4.75
C THR A 87 -15.68 5.25 4.13
N ASN A 88 -16.12 4.30 4.95
CA ASN A 88 -17.10 3.29 4.55
C ASN A 88 -18.48 3.94 4.34
N VAL A 89 -19.14 3.58 3.24
CA VAL A 89 -20.48 4.12 2.90
C VAL A 89 -21.63 3.23 3.32
N LYS A 90 -21.34 1.99 3.66
CA LYS A 90 -22.30 0.96 4.03
C LYS A 90 -21.74 0.06 5.12
N LEU A 91 -22.54 -0.94 5.50
CA LEU A 91 -22.12 -1.99 6.44
C LEU A 91 -20.90 -2.72 5.88
N PHE A 92 -19.84 -2.79 6.67
CA PHE A 92 -18.58 -3.40 6.25
C PHE A 92 -18.42 -4.76 6.95
N PRO A 93 -18.46 -5.88 6.23
CA PRO A 93 -18.27 -7.20 6.82
C PRO A 93 -16.79 -7.52 7.05
N THR A 94 -16.53 -8.34 8.05
CA THR A 94 -15.20 -8.82 8.42
C THR A 94 -15.25 -10.29 8.79
N VAL A 95 -14.27 -11.04 8.28
CA VAL A 95 -13.99 -12.42 8.71
C VAL A 95 -12.80 -12.43 9.66
N PHE A 96 -12.77 -13.42 10.53
CA PHE A 96 -11.75 -13.55 11.58
C PHE A 96 -11.08 -14.90 11.47
N SER A 97 -9.77 -14.97 11.73
CA SER A 97 -8.99 -16.20 11.63
C SER A 97 -9.30 -17.25 12.71
N ASN A 98 -10.09 -16.89 13.72
CA ASN A 98 -10.67 -17.81 14.70
C ASN A 98 -12.12 -18.21 14.34
N GLY A 99 -12.65 -17.68 13.23
CA GLY A 99 -13.93 -18.07 12.67
C GLY A 99 -13.74 -19.26 11.75
N GLU A 100 -13.25 -20.39 12.27
CA GLU A 100 -12.84 -21.52 11.44
C GLU A 100 -14.03 -22.28 10.86
N GLN A 101 -13.85 -22.92 9.70
CA GLN A 101 -14.82 -23.87 9.11
C GLN A 101 -14.10 -25.07 8.48
N CYS A 102 -14.75 -26.23 8.47
CA CYS A 102 -14.27 -27.36 7.69
C CYS A 102 -14.83 -27.28 6.27
N VAL A 103 -13.95 -27.21 5.27
CA VAL A 103 -14.30 -27.31 3.84
C VAL A 103 -13.64 -28.58 3.31
N HIS A 104 -14.41 -29.50 2.74
CA HIS A 104 -13.90 -30.79 2.23
C HIS A 104 -13.00 -31.52 3.24
N SER A 105 -13.43 -31.61 4.50
CA SER A 105 -12.67 -32.22 5.61
C SER A 105 -11.33 -31.55 5.94
N GLN A 106 -11.09 -30.32 5.47
CA GLN A 106 -9.93 -29.51 5.82
C GLN A 106 -10.36 -28.27 6.60
N LEU A 107 -9.70 -28.02 7.73
CA LEU A 107 -9.92 -26.83 8.55
C LEU A 107 -9.40 -25.58 7.81
N GLN A 108 -10.26 -24.58 7.64
CA GLN A 108 -9.94 -23.28 7.06
C GLN A 108 -10.01 -22.21 8.15
N PRO A 109 -9.01 -21.31 8.28
CA PRO A 109 -8.97 -20.30 9.35
C PRO A 109 -10.09 -19.25 9.22
N PHE A 110 -10.62 -19.05 8.02
CA PHE A 110 -11.68 -18.08 7.76
C PHE A 110 -12.95 -18.77 7.27
N SER A 111 -14.07 -18.40 7.87
CA SER A 111 -15.41 -18.79 7.46
C SER A 111 -16.22 -17.58 7.08
N PHE A 112 -16.73 -17.57 5.85
CA PHE A 112 -17.65 -16.54 5.39
C PHE A 112 -19.01 -16.60 6.11
N ASP A 113 -19.41 -17.79 6.57
CA ASP A 113 -20.64 -17.98 7.34
C ASP A 113 -20.54 -17.39 8.75
N LYS A 114 -19.30 -17.24 9.26
CA LYS A 114 -19.00 -16.62 10.57
C LYS A 114 -18.57 -15.16 10.47
N LYS A 115 -18.79 -14.49 9.33
CA LYS A 115 -18.49 -13.05 9.19
C LYS A 115 -19.34 -12.22 10.15
N LYS A 116 -18.79 -11.10 10.62
CA LYS A 116 -19.51 -10.10 11.43
C LYS A 116 -19.50 -8.75 10.73
N ILE A 117 -20.52 -7.93 11.00
CA ILE A 117 -20.49 -6.52 10.61
C ILE A 117 -19.54 -5.76 11.53
N SER A 118 -18.57 -5.08 10.95
CA SER A 118 -17.59 -4.25 11.66
C SER A 118 -18.03 -2.83 11.81
N PHE A 119 -18.65 -2.23 10.79
CA PHE A 119 -19.02 -0.83 10.80
C PHE A 119 -20.51 -0.68 10.53
N GLY A 120 -21.22 -0.03 11.45
CA GLY A 120 -22.65 0.26 11.34
C GLY A 120 -22.93 1.63 10.76
N ASP A 121 -21.95 2.52 10.77
CA ASP A 121 -22.05 3.91 10.32
C ASP A 121 -20.78 4.36 9.57
N ARG A 122 -20.80 5.59 9.07
CA ARG A 122 -19.67 6.23 8.35
C ARG A 122 -18.54 6.72 9.27
N ASN A 123 -18.56 6.38 10.56
CA ASN A 123 -17.48 6.72 11.49
C ASN A 123 -16.60 5.50 11.78
N GLY A 124 -16.92 4.35 11.19
CA GLY A 124 -16.19 3.11 11.38
C GLY A 124 -14.76 3.15 10.83
N ILE A 125 -14.59 3.71 9.63
CA ILE A 125 -13.29 3.97 9.01
C ILE A 125 -13.21 5.44 8.62
N ILE A 126 -12.13 6.12 8.99
CA ILE A 126 -11.82 7.47 8.49
C ILE A 126 -10.36 7.49 8.06
N ILE A 127 -10.14 7.75 6.77
CA ILE A 127 -8.81 7.94 6.19
C ILE A 127 -8.70 9.39 5.77
N SER A 128 -7.72 10.10 6.31
CA SER A 128 -7.51 11.53 6.08
C SER A 128 -6.28 11.76 5.19
N PRO A 129 -6.24 12.85 4.40
CA PRO A 129 -5.13 13.15 3.50
C PRO A 129 -3.83 13.49 4.24
N ASP A 130 -3.91 13.87 5.52
CA ASP A 130 -2.76 14.04 6.41
C ASP A 130 -2.08 12.71 6.79
N GLY A 131 -2.66 11.59 6.38
CA GLY A 131 -2.19 10.24 6.65
C GLY A 131 -2.68 9.62 7.95
N THR A 132 -3.62 10.26 8.63
CA THR A 132 -4.32 9.67 9.76
C THR A 132 -5.30 8.58 9.28
N PHE A 133 -5.20 7.40 9.87
CA PHE A 133 -6.17 6.31 9.72
C PHE A 133 -6.87 6.06 11.07
N THR A 134 -8.20 6.08 11.06
CA THR A 134 -9.05 5.79 12.22
C THR A 134 -9.93 4.57 11.92
N TYR A 135 -9.95 3.61 12.85
CA TYR A 135 -10.63 2.33 12.72
C TYR A 135 -11.36 1.98 14.03
N LYS A 136 -12.69 1.97 13.97
CA LYS A 136 -13.57 1.82 15.14
C LYS A 136 -14.64 0.75 14.88
N PRO A 137 -14.30 -0.54 14.92
CA PRO A 137 -15.26 -1.58 14.62
C PRO A 137 -16.15 -1.89 15.83
N ILE A 138 -17.39 -2.27 15.58
CA ILE A 138 -18.42 -2.59 16.58
C ILE A 138 -17.95 -3.71 17.53
N TRP A 139 -17.20 -4.68 17.02
CA TRP A 139 -16.71 -5.83 17.79
C TRP A 139 -15.45 -5.53 18.63
N SER A 140 -14.81 -4.36 18.46
CA SER A 140 -13.59 -4.05 19.22
C SER A 140 -13.90 -3.74 20.67
N THR A 141 -13.24 -4.46 21.58
CA THR A 141 -13.26 -4.17 23.01
C THR A 141 -12.28 -3.07 23.42
N VAL A 142 -11.31 -2.73 22.57
CA VAL A 142 -10.30 -1.69 22.84
C VAL A 142 -10.72 -0.30 22.32
N GLY A 143 -11.91 -0.21 21.72
CA GLY A 143 -12.46 1.01 21.12
C GLY A 143 -11.75 1.39 19.82
N GLU A 144 -11.64 2.70 19.60
CA GLU A 144 -11.01 3.29 18.40
C GLU A 144 -9.50 3.01 18.33
N LEU A 145 -9.04 2.59 17.16
CA LEU A 145 -7.64 2.49 16.77
C LEU A 145 -7.32 3.65 15.84
N LYS A 146 -6.30 4.43 16.18
CA LYS A 146 -5.86 5.60 15.42
C LYS A 146 -4.35 5.60 15.27
N PHE A 147 -3.85 5.84 14.05
CA PHE A 147 -2.42 5.93 13.75
C PHE A 147 -2.16 6.76 12.49
N ASN A 148 -0.93 7.26 12.32
CA ASN A 148 -0.43 7.78 11.05
C ASN A 148 0.18 6.64 10.25
N TYR A 149 -0.19 6.49 8.99
CA TYR A 149 0.31 5.37 8.20
C TYR A 149 1.80 5.54 7.86
N SER A 150 2.50 4.40 7.81
CA SER A 150 3.69 4.20 7.00
C SER A 150 3.28 3.47 5.72
N CYS A 151 4.04 3.60 4.64
CA CYS A 151 3.71 2.92 3.39
C CYS A 151 4.91 2.23 2.75
N ASP A 152 4.63 1.10 2.09
CA ASP A 152 5.51 0.43 1.16
C ASP A 152 4.69 0.07 -0.08
N LYS A 153 5.06 0.64 -1.23
CA LYS A 153 4.31 0.55 -2.48
C LYS A 153 2.83 0.94 -2.25
N ASN A 154 1.88 0.02 -2.43
CA ASN A 154 0.45 0.29 -2.29
C ASN A 154 -0.14 -0.25 -0.97
N ILE A 155 0.72 -0.55 0.01
CA ILE A 155 0.32 -1.06 1.32
C ILE A 155 0.60 0.01 2.36
N TYR A 156 -0.44 0.41 3.08
CA TYR A 156 -0.40 1.38 4.16
C TYR A 156 -0.56 0.65 5.48
N TYR A 157 0.24 0.96 6.50
CA TYR A 157 0.21 0.22 7.74
C TYR A 157 0.64 1.04 8.95
N GLY A 158 0.34 0.53 10.14
CA GLY A 158 0.79 1.13 11.39
C GLY A 158 0.32 0.34 12.60
N TRP A 159 0.64 0.89 13.78
CA TRP A 159 0.33 0.27 15.07
C TRP A 159 -0.54 1.19 15.91
N SER A 160 -1.54 0.61 16.56
CA SER A 160 -2.37 1.33 17.55
C SER A 160 -2.83 0.35 18.63
N LYS A 161 -2.62 0.70 19.91
CA LYS A 161 -3.02 -0.14 21.07
C LYS A 161 -2.59 -1.62 20.90
N SER A 162 -1.35 -1.87 20.49
CA SER A 162 -0.79 -3.21 20.23
C SER A 162 -1.46 -4.00 19.11
N HIS A 163 -2.29 -3.37 18.29
CA HIS A 163 -2.81 -3.95 17.06
C HIS A 163 -1.94 -3.49 15.89
N PHE A 164 -1.57 -4.43 15.02
CA PHE A 164 -1.04 -4.09 13.70
C PHE A 164 -2.21 -3.93 12.74
N ILE A 165 -2.25 -2.83 12.01
CA ILE A 165 -3.27 -2.57 11.00
C ILE A 165 -2.57 -2.31 9.68
N SER A 166 -3.05 -2.95 8.63
CA SER A 166 -2.66 -2.64 7.26
C SER A 166 -3.88 -2.47 6.37
N PHE A 167 -3.82 -1.55 5.42
CA PHE A 167 -4.86 -1.36 4.43
C PHE A 167 -4.29 -1.08 3.04
N SER A 168 -5.09 -1.32 2.02
CA SER A 168 -4.78 -1.00 0.63
C SER A 168 -6.05 -0.63 -0.13
N PHE A 169 -5.91 0.28 -1.09
CA PHE A 169 -6.95 0.56 -2.07
C PHE A 169 -6.84 -0.48 -3.18
N ILE A 170 -7.97 -1.10 -3.54
CA ILE A 170 -8.04 -2.12 -4.58
C ILE A 170 -9.14 -1.79 -5.60
N THR A 171 -9.09 -2.43 -6.76
CA THR A 171 -10.04 -2.27 -7.87
C THR A 171 -11.14 -3.31 -7.90
N ASP A 172 -11.12 -4.29 -7.00
CA ASP A 172 -11.87 -5.54 -7.10
C ASP A 172 -13.09 -5.64 -6.17
N HIS A 173 -13.77 -6.78 -6.22
CA HIS A 173 -15.03 -7.08 -5.53
C HIS A 173 -15.00 -7.09 -3.99
N GLU A 174 -16.18 -6.90 -3.39
CA GLU A 174 -16.45 -6.97 -1.95
C GLU A 174 -16.20 -8.35 -1.37
N LEU A 175 -15.94 -8.42 -0.06
CA LEU A 175 -15.80 -9.66 0.69
C LEU A 175 -17.03 -10.57 0.51
N GLY A 176 -16.84 -11.73 -0.12
CA GLY A 176 -17.90 -12.71 -0.36
C GLY A 176 -18.74 -12.46 -1.60
N SER A 177 -18.33 -11.56 -2.50
CA SER A 177 -18.91 -11.47 -3.84
C SER A 177 -18.77 -12.79 -4.59
N PRO A 178 -19.73 -13.15 -5.47
CA PRO A 178 -19.61 -14.34 -6.30
C PRO A 178 -18.32 -14.30 -7.13
N CYS A 179 -17.60 -15.42 -7.21
CA CYS A 179 -16.54 -15.56 -8.20
C CYS A 179 -17.19 -15.64 -9.59
N THR A 180 -17.16 -14.57 -10.37
CA THR A 180 -17.26 -14.73 -11.83
C THR A 180 -15.95 -15.36 -12.27
N ASN A 181 -16.00 -16.48 -13.00
CA ASN A 181 -14.79 -17.18 -13.48
C ASN A 181 -13.77 -16.16 -14.05
N PRO A 182 -12.47 -16.30 -13.71
CA PRO A 182 -11.42 -15.34 -14.10
C PRO A 182 -11.26 -15.21 -15.62
#